data_AF-A0A7W8NH56-F1
#
_entry.id   AF-A0A7W8NH56-F1
#
_cell.length_a   1.000
_cell.length_b   1.000
_cell.length_c   1.000
_cell.angle_alpha   90.00
_cell.angle_beta   90.00
_cell.angle_gamma   90.00
#
_symmetry.space_group_name_H-M   'P 1'
#
loop_
_entity.id
_entity.type
_entity.pdbx_description
1 polymer ?
#
loop_
_entity_poly.entity_id
_entity_poly.type
_entity_poly.pdbx_seq_one_letter_code
_entity_poly.pdbx_strand_id
1 'polypeptide(L)'
;MTPLFGPGVAALYPVLVAGLAVMWAATAALTRRIMGPATLWALPFAWVLLDTARSLGPFGFTWGSLGYAFASTPLVQLADLGGVSLVGLLVALTGAALADRRPRVLLGVAALLSLGMVYGLTRPPDLPTTERALLVQGNVDPRAKVQGRTGDELERYLALIRAGLATGPAGLVVWPETAAPAAPTFPAVARALTALKVPLLLGAPTEDGGYRNSVYAFEQGQVTGRQDKVRLVPFGEFFPGRVMFDGAYRAVFRALGLPPLTGAVPGRALTPLPVGDTWVGTLICYESTFPAFARAQVRQGAQVLAVVSNDAWFGPSVGAEQHFQMGRVRAIEPRRWLLRAGNDGVTAVVAPSGQVTARLPRGSRRCCPHPSQRPEPGHRTSSGASGPRR
;
A
#
# COMPACT_ATOMS: atom_id res chain seq x y z
N MET A 1 18.32 5.63 5.25
CA MET A 1 18.70 5.86 3.84
C MET A 1 20.22 5.83 3.63
N THR A 2 21.02 6.40 4.54
CA THR A 2 22.50 6.37 4.49
C THR A 2 23.14 4.98 4.35
N PRO A 3 22.63 3.91 5.00
CA PRO A 3 23.19 2.55 4.82
C PRO A 3 22.94 1.99 3.42
N LEU A 4 21.86 2.44 2.77
CA LEU A 4 21.55 2.10 1.40
C LEU A 4 22.31 3.08 0.49
N PHE A 5 21.86 4.31 0.36
CA PHE A 5 22.34 5.23 -0.68
C PHE A 5 23.53 6.13 -0.30
N GLY A 6 24.20 5.89 0.83
CA GLY A 6 25.34 6.69 1.26
C GLY A 6 25.00 8.15 1.66
N PRO A 7 26.01 8.96 2.02
CA PRO A 7 25.83 10.34 2.47
C PRO A 7 25.37 11.29 1.35
N GLY A 8 25.64 10.98 0.08
CA GLY A 8 25.25 11.83 -1.06
C GLY A 8 23.73 12.04 -1.19
N VAL A 9 22.91 11.03 -0.86
CA VAL A 9 21.44 11.17 -0.86
C VAL A 9 20.93 12.01 0.29
N ALA A 10 21.67 12.08 1.41
CA ALA A 10 21.29 12.95 2.52
C ALA A 10 21.34 14.44 2.10
N ALA A 11 22.22 14.82 1.17
CA ALA A 11 22.31 16.19 0.65
C ALA A 11 21.12 16.59 -0.23
N LEU A 12 20.38 15.63 -0.80
CA LEU A 12 19.16 15.90 -1.56
C LEU A 12 17.95 16.19 -0.65
N TYR A 13 18.00 15.74 0.60
CA TYR A 13 16.87 15.84 1.52
C TYR A 13 16.47 17.30 1.85
N PRO A 14 17.41 18.21 2.18
CA PRO A 14 17.06 19.63 2.39
C PRO A 14 16.42 20.27 1.17
N VAL A 15 16.85 19.91 -0.05
CA VAL A 15 16.28 20.43 -1.30
C VAL A 15 14.82 19.99 -1.46
N LEU A 16 14.53 18.70 -1.21
CA LEU A 16 13.16 18.19 -1.23
C LEU A 16 12.28 18.88 -0.18
N VAL A 17 12.78 19.02 1.05
CA VAL A 17 12.06 19.71 2.14
C VAL A 17 11.80 21.18 1.79
N ALA A 18 12.79 21.89 1.25
CA ALA A 18 12.65 23.27 0.83
C ALA A 18 11.61 23.40 -0.30
N GLY A 19 11.63 22.52 -1.29
CA GLY A 19 10.62 22.48 -2.36
C GLY A 19 9.21 22.31 -1.80
N LEU A 20 9.00 21.37 -0.87
CA LEU A 20 7.73 21.16 -0.20
C LEU A 20 7.31 22.40 0.62
N ALA A 21 8.24 23.01 1.36
CA ALA A 21 7.97 24.21 2.15
C ALA A 21 7.55 25.40 1.27
N VAL A 22 8.22 25.60 0.13
CA VAL A 22 7.86 26.64 -0.85
C VAL A 22 6.46 26.42 -1.40
N MET A 23 6.07 25.17 -1.72
CA MET A 23 4.71 24.87 -2.18
C MET A 23 3.64 25.28 -1.16
N TRP A 24 3.85 24.96 0.12
CA TRP A 24 2.93 25.33 1.20
C TRP A 24 2.91 26.84 1.45
N ALA A 25 4.07 27.48 1.48
CA ALA A 25 4.19 28.93 1.63
C ALA A 25 3.50 29.69 0.48
N ALA A 26 3.71 29.23 -0.76
CA ALA A 26 3.06 29.80 -1.94
C ALA A 26 1.54 29.62 -1.89
N THR A 27 1.06 28.46 -1.44
CA THR A 27 -0.38 28.21 -1.27
C THR A 27 -0.99 29.14 -0.23
N ALA A 28 -0.33 29.34 0.91
CA ALA A 28 -0.77 30.29 1.93
C ALA A 28 -0.75 31.74 1.43
N ALA A 29 0.33 32.16 0.77
CA ALA A 29 0.47 33.51 0.21
C ALA A 29 -0.58 33.80 -0.87
N LEU A 30 -0.83 32.85 -1.78
CA LEU A 30 -1.84 32.97 -2.83
C LEU A 30 -3.25 33.01 -2.24
N THR A 31 -3.55 32.14 -1.28
CA THR A 31 -4.83 32.16 -0.56
C THR A 31 -5.04 33.51 0.11
N ARG A 32 -3.99 34.07 0.73
CA ARG A 32 -4.06 35.41 1.34
C ARG A 32 -4.30 36.52 0.33
N ARG A 33 -3.62 36.46 -0.81
CA ARG A 33 -3.79 37.45 -1.88
C ARG A 33 -5.20 37.45 -2.46
N ILE A 34 -5.82 36.27 -2.62
CA ILE A 34 -7.15 36.13 -3.23
C ILE A 34 -8.27 36.37 -2.21
N MET A 35 -8.15 35.79 -1.00
CA MET A 35 -9.24 35.72 -0.02
C MET A 35 -9.15 36.81 1.06
N GLY A 36 -8.02 37.53 1.16
CA GLY A 36 -7.84 38.64 2.11
C GLY A 36 -8.16 38.24 3.56
N PRO A 37 -9.09 38.93 4.24
CA PRO A 37 -9.49 38.58 5.61
C PRO A 37 -10.02 37.15 5.79
N ALA A 38 -10.54 36.52 4.74
CA ALA A 38 -11.08 35.16 4.79
C ALA A 38 -10.01 34.06 4.70
N THR A 39 -8.72 34.42 4.61
CA THR A 39 -7.59 33.47 4.47
C THR A 39 -7.66 32.32 5.46
N LEU A 40 -7.94 32.62 6.73
CA LEU A 40 -7.90 31.63 7.80
C LEU A 40 -8.84 30.44 7.52
N TRP A 41 -10.02 30.73 6.98
CA TRP A 41 -11.06 29.73 6.70
C TRP A 41 -10.99 29.18 5.27
N ALA A 42 -10.35 29.89 4.34
CA ALA A 42 -10.08 29.40 2.99
C ALA A 42 -8.88 28.44 2.94
N LEU A 43 -7.90 28.61 3.83
CA LEU A 43 -6.65 27.86 3.80
C LEU A 43 -6.83 26.33 3.96
N PRO A 44 -7.73 25.81 4.81
CA PRO A 44 -8.00 24.37 4.88
C PRO A 44 -8.41 23.75 3.55
N PHE A 45 -9.25 24.45 2.77
CA PHE A 45 -9.67 24.00 1.45
C PHE A 45 -8.53 24.10 0.44
N ALA A 46 -7.80 25.22 0.44
CA ALA A 46 -6.61 25.38 -0.39
C ALA A 46 -5.54 24.31 -0.09
N TRP A 47 -5.41 23.90 1.17
CA TRP A 47 -4.50 22.84 1.60
C TRP A 47 -4.87 21.51 0.98
N VAL A 48 -6.14 21.11 1.06
CA VAL A 48 -6.64 19.86 0.47
C VAL A 48 -6.55 19.88 -1.06
N LEU A 49 -6.79 21.03 -1.68
CA LEU A 49 -6.59 21.22 -3.11
C LEU A 49 -5.11 21.03 -3.48
N LEU A 50 -4.17 21.59 -2.71
CA LEU A 50 -2.75 21.37 -2.93
C LEU A 50 -2.35 19.91 -2.73
N ASP A 51 -2.82 19.25 -1.65
CA ASP A 51 -2.59 17.82 -1.42
C ASP A 51 -3.08 16.96 -2.60
N THR A 52 -4.25 17.31 -3.14
CA THR A 52 -4.79 16.65 -4.33
C THR A 52 -3.94 16.93 -5.56
N ALA A 53 -3.57 18.19 -5.80
CA ALA A 53 -2.74 18.59 -6.93
C ALA A 53 -1.36 17.92 -6.90
N ARG A 54 -0.76 17.79 -5.71
CA ARG A 54 0.50 17.07 -5.48
C ARG A 54 0.42 15.60 -5.85
N SER A 55 -0.75 14.99 -5.90
CA SER A 55 -0.93 13.59 -6.32
C SER A 55 -1.04 13.41 -7.85
N LEU A 56 -1.12 14.50 -8.61
CA LEU A 56 -1.35 14.47 -10.05
C LEU A 56 -0.05 14.35 -10.87
N GLY A 57 -0.20 13.94 -12.12
CA GLY A 57 0.90 13.90 -13.09
C GLY A 57 1.97 12.84 -12.78
N PRO A 58 3.01 12.71 -13.61
CA PRO A 58 4.06 11.70 -13.46
C PRO A 58 4.90 11.86 -12.17
N PHE A 59 4.96 13.07 -11.62
CA PHE A 59 5.71 13.41 -10.40
C PHE A 59 4.87 13.35 -9.11
N GLY A 60 3.65 12.81 -9.18
CA GLY A 60 2.74 12.81 -8.04
C GLY A 60 3.40 12.27 -6.77
N PHE A 61 3.23 12.98 -5.66
CA PHE A 61 3.79 12.68 -4.34
C PHE A 61 2.78 12.95 -3.23
N THR A 62 2.31 11.89 -2.60
CA THR A 62 1.19 11.89 -1.64
C THR A 62 1.63 11.86 -0.18
N TRP A 63 2.93 11.77 0.09
CA TRP A 63 3.44 11.76 1.46
C TRP A 63 3.24 13.11 2.14
N GLY A 64 2.91 13.04 3.44
CA GLY A 64 2.72 14.21 4.30
C GLY A 64 1.30 14.79 4.33
N SER A 65 0.32 14.17 3.65
CA SER A 65 -1.08 14.62 3.74
C SER A 65 -1.63 14.46 5.15
N LEU A 66 -2.29 15.51 5.67
CA LEU A 66 -2.70 15.63 7.07
C LEU A 66 -3.63 14.50 7.54
N GLY A 67 -4.50 14.00 6.64
CA GLY A 67 -5.48 12.97 7.00
C GLY A 67 -4.84 11.66 7.48
N TYR A 68 -3.63 11.33 7.03
CA TYR A 68 -2.93 10.12 7.47
C TYR A 68 -2.43 10.20 8.92
N ALA A 69 -2.31 11.40 9.51
CA ALA A 69 -1.96 11.54 10.93
C ALA A 69 -3.01 10.93 11.86
N PHE A 70 -4.26 10.80 11.38
CA PHE A 70 -5.38 10.23 12.12
C PHE A 70 -5.71 8.81 11.69
N ALA A 71 -4.84 8.17 10.88
CA ALA A 71 -5.08 6.83 10.33
C ALA A 71 -5.28 5.73 11.39
N SER A 72 -4.81 5.96 12.63
CA SER A 72 -4.94 5.06 13.79
C SER A 72 -6.11 5.41 14.71
N THR A 73 -6.89 6.44 14.41
CA THR A 73 -8.03 6.89 15.22
C THR A 73 -9.35 6.54 14.53
N PRO A 74 -10.48 6.40 15.25
CA PRO A 74 -11.78 6.15 14.62
C PRO A 74 -12.18 7.21 13.59
N LEU A 75 -11.66 8.44 13.69
CA LEU A 75 -11.92 9.51 12.72
C LEU A 75 -11.53 9.13 11.27
N VAL A 76 -10.57 8.21 11.08
CA VAL A 76 -10.18 7.71 9.77
C VAL A 76 -11.34 7.07 9.00
N GLN A 77 -12.40 6.61 9.70
CA GLN A 77 -13.55 6.00 9.05
C GLN A 77 -14.25 6.94 8.07
N LEU A 78 -14.17 8.27 8.27
CA LEU A 78 -14.68 9.26 7.33
C LEU A 78 -14.05 9.19 5.93
N ALA A 79 -12.93 8.46 5.79
CA ALA A 79 -12.33 8.21 4.49
C ALA A 79 -13.23 7.41 3.54
N ASP A 80 -14.23 6.67 4.03
CA ASP A 80 -15.23 6.04 3.15
C ASP A 80 -16.23 7.02 2.52
N LEU A 81 -16.40 8.22 3.10
CA LEU A 81 -17.27 9.28 2.58
C LEU A 81 -16.55 10.19 1.59
N GLY A 82 -15.36 10.67 1.95
CA GLY A 82 -14.65 11.70 1.17
C GLY A 82 -13.17 11.41 0.95
N GLY A 83 -12.75 10.17 1.19
CA GLY A 83 -11.35 9.79 1.18
C GLY A 83 -10.55 10.40 2.34
N VAL A 84 -9.26 10.06 2.38
CA VAL A 84 -8.32 10.64 3.37
C VAL A 84 -8.28 12.18 3.34
N SER A 85 -8.64 12.78 2.20
CA SER A 85 -8.74 14.23 2.02
C SER A 85 -9.79 14.87 2.94
N LEU A 86 -10.93 14.21 3.18
CA LEU A 86 -11.95 14.72 4.11
C LEU A 86 -11.44 14.73 5.55
N VAL A 87 -10.71 13.69 5.95
CA VAL A 87 -10.04 13.64 7.26
C VAL A 87 -9.02 14.79 7.35
N GLY A 88 -8.21 14.98 6.31
CA GLY A 88 -7.26 16.08 6.24
C GLY A 88 -7.90 17.46 6.33
N LEU A 89 -9.07 17.65 5.71
CA LEU A 89 -9.84 18.90 5.79
C LEU A 89 -10.26 19.20 7.23
N LEU A 90 -10.78 18.21 7.97
CA LEU A 90 -11.18 18.37 9.36
C LEU A 90 -10.01 18.74 10.27
N VAL A 91 -8.84 18.14 10.03
CA VAL A 91 -7.61 18.50 10.75
C VAL A 91 -7.22 19.95 10.48
N ALA A 92 -7.24 20.37 9.22
CA ALA A 92 -6.90 21.74 8.84
C ALA A 92 -7.93 22.76 9.39
N LEU A 93 -9.23 22.44 9.38
CA LEU A 93 -10.29 23.24 9.99
C LEU A 93 -10.11 23.38 11.51
N THR A 94 -9.61 22.34 12.17
CA THR A 94 -9.26 22.40 13.59
C THR A 94 -8.13 23.40 13.84
N GLY A 95 -7.09 23.38 13.00
CA GLY A 95 -6.03 24.39 13.05
C GLY A 95 -6.56 25.82 12.84
N ALA A 96 -7.47 26.01 11.88
CA ALA A 96 -8.10 27.31 11.63
C ALA A 96 -8.94 27.79 12.83
N ALA A 97 -9.75 26.90 13.44
CA ALA A 97 -10.54 27.22 14.62
C ALA A 97 -9.69 27.61 15.83
N LEU A 98 -8.59 26.90 16.06
CA LEU A 98 -7.63 27.20 17.13
C LEU A 98 -6.95 28.56 16.93
N ALA A 99 -6.73 28.97 15.69
CA ALA A 99 -6.20 30.29 15.37
C ALA A 99 -7.27 31.41 15.43
N ASP A 100 -8.54 31.13 15.10
CA ASP A 100 -9.66 32.09 15.19
C ASP A 100 -10.03 32.38 16.66
N ARG A 101 -9.91 31.38 17.55
CA ARG A 101 -10.11 31.44 19.01
C ARG A 101 -11.52 31.79 19.48
N ARG A 102 -12.48 32.09 18.59
CA ARG A 102 -13.87 32.37 19.00
C ARG A 102 -14.52 31.11 19.59
N PRO A 103 -15.10 31.16 20.81
CA PRO A 103 -15.67 29.98 21.47
C PRO A 103 -16.72 29.25 20.63
N ARG A 104 -17.62 29.98 19.97
CA ARG A 104 -18.65 29.39 19.09
C ARG A 104 -18.07 28.58 17.92
N VAL A 105 -16.92 29.00 17.40
CA VAL A 105 -16.23 28.32 16.30
C VAL A 105 -15.54 27.06 16.82
N LEU A 106 -14.84 27.18 17.95
CA LEU A 106 -14.20 26.04 18.61
C LEU A 106 -15.22 24.96 18.96
N LEU A 107 -16.37 25.35 19.52
CA LEU A 107 -17.48 24.43 19.82
C LEU A 107 -18.04 23.79 18.54
N GLY A 108 -18.21 24.55 17.47
CA GLY A 108 -18.67 24.02 16.18
C GLY A 108 -17.72 22.97 15.60
N VAL A 109 -16.41 23.24 15.56
CA VAL A 109 -15.42 22.27 15.06
C VAL A 109 -15.26 21.08 16.01
N ALA A 110 -15.31 21.30 17.32
CA ALA A 110 -15.30 20.21 18.30
C ALA A 110 -16.52 19.29 18.14
N ALA A 111 -17.70 19.85 17.86
CA ALA A 111 -18.90 19.07 17.55
C ALA A 111 -18.73 18.27 16.25
N LEU A 112 -18.14 18.85 15.21
CA LEU A 112 -17.84 18.13 13.95
C LEU A 112 -16.85 16.98 14.17
N LEU A 113 -15.77 17.20 14.93
CA LEU A 113 -14.81 16.14 15.28
C LEU A 113 -15.47 15.04 16.12
N SER A 114 -16.32 15.42 17.08
CA SER A 114 -17.06 14.47 17.92
C SER A 114 -18.02 13.63 17.09
N LEU A 115 -18.75 14.24 16.15
CA LEU A 115 -19.61 13.53 15.22
C LEU A 115 -18.80 12.57 14.33
N GLY A 116 -17.64 13.00 13.82
CA GLY A 116 -16.73 12.15 13.07
C GLY A 116 -16.18 10.97 13.89
N MET A 117 -15.89 11.20 15.17
CA MET A 117 -15.45 10.15 16.10
C MET A 117 -16.58 9.16 16.37
N VAL A 118 -17.79 9.65 16.65
CA VAL A 118 -18.99 8.80 16.83
C VAL A 118 -19.25 8.00 15.57
N TYR A 119 -19.25 8.63 14.39
CA TYR A 119 -19.40 7.95 13.11
C TYR A 119 -18.40 6.81 12.94
N GLY A 120 -17.14 7.03 13.33
CA GLY A 120 -16.10 6.01 13.25
C GLY A 120 -16.27 4.87 14.25
N LEU A 121 -16.71 5.18 15.46
CA LEU A 121 -16.94 4.18 16.52
C LEU A 121 -18.21 3.36 16.32
N THR A 122 -19.21 3.90 15.62
CA THR A 122 -20.51 3.24 15.38
C THR A 122 -20.58 2.52 14.04
N ARG A 123 -19.46 2.38 13.32
CA ARG A 123 -19.40 1.60 12.09
C ARG A 123 -19.76 0.13 12.37
N PRO A 124 -20.59 -0.50 11.51
CA PRO A 124 -20.83 -1.93 11.61
C PRO A 124 -19.52 -2.72 11.59
N PRO A 125 -19.45 -3.85 12.33
CA PRO A 125 -18.28 -4.71 12.30
C PRO A 125 -18.05 -5.25 10.89
N ASP A 126 -16.79 -5.53 10.58
CA ASP A 126 -16.44 -6.17 9.30
C ASP A 126 -17.09 -7.55 9.22
N LEU A 127 -17.64 -7.88 8.04
CA LEU A 127 -18.18 -9.22 7.83
C LEU A 127 -17.05 -10.24 7.91
N PRO A 128 -17.23 -11.34 8.65
CA PRO A 128 -16.24 -12.41 8.71
C PRO A 128 -16.06 -13.00 7.31
N THR A 129 -14.81 -13.24 6.93
CA THR A 129 -14.47 -13.94 5.68
C THR A 129 -14.25 -15.42 5.94
N THR A 130 -14.76 -16.25 5.04
CA THR A 130 -14.54 -17.69 5.03
C THR A 130 -13.28 -18.08 4.26
N GLU A 131 -12.76 -17.17 3.43
CA GLU A 131 -11.65 -17.42 2.53
C GLU A 131 -10.30 -17.17 3.21
N ARG A 132 -9.39 -18.13 3.06
CA ARG A 132 -8.03 -18.06 3.60
C ARG A 132 -7.05 -17.61 2.52
N ALA A 133 -6.36 -16.50 2.76
CA ALA A 133 -5.23 -16.06 1.96
C ALA A 133 -3.90 -16.36 2.68
N LEU A 134 -2.85 -16.66 1.91
CA LEU A 134 -1.48 -16.83 2.38
C LEU A 134 -0.60 -15.71 1.82
N LEU A 135 -0.03 -14.88 2.70
CA LEU A 135 0.88 -13.80 2.30
C LEU A 135 2.32 -14.22 2.58
N VAL A 136 3.22 -14.08 1.61
CA VAL A 136 4.59 -14.61 1.70
C VAL A 136 5.60 -13.47 1.86
N GLN A 137 6.48 -13.54 2.86
CA GLN A 137 7.53 -12.55 3.10
C GLN A 137 8.91 -13.21 3.00
N GLY A 138 9.63 -12.96 1.89
CA GLY A 138 10.90 -13.63 1.60
C GLY A 138 12.14 -12.97 2.23
N ASN A 139 12.03 -11.72 2.67
CA ASN A 139 13.12 -10.87 3.21
C ASN A 139 14.40 -10.96 2.38
N VAL A 140 14.26 -10.67 1.08
CA VAL A 140 15.36 -10.72 0.11
C VAL A 140 15.98 -9.32 -0.04
N ASP A 141 17.31 -9.22 -0.05
CA ASP A 141 17.98 -7.93 -0.27
C ASP A 141 17.70 -7.39 -1.69
N PRO A 142 17.14 -6.17 -1.84
CA PRO A 142 16.88 -5.57 -3.15
C PRO A 142 18.16 -5.33 -3.96
N ARG A 143 19.32 -5.14 -3.32
CA ARG A 143 20.60 -4.91 -4.04
C ARG A 143 21.14 -6.19 -4.65
N ALA A 144 21.07 -7.29 -3.91
CA ALA A 144 21.43 -8.61 -4.43
C ALA A 144 20.60 -8.93 -5.69
N LYS A 145 19.30 -8.64 -5.67
CA LYS A 145 18.41 -8.80 -6.84
C LYS A 145 18.86 -8.01 -8.07
N VAL A 146 19.36 -6.80 -7.84
CA VAL A 146 19.81 -5.87 -8.88
C VAL A 146 21.21 -6.23 -9.41
N GLN A 147 22.04 -6.88 -8.58
CA GLN A 147 23.42 -7.28 -8.92
C GLN A 147 23.52 -8.69 -9.54
N GLY A 148 22.46 -9.50 -9.48
CA GLY A 148 22.37 -10.81 -10.12
C GLY A 148 21.51 -11.77 -9.31
N ARG A 149 20.54 -12.44 -9.97
CA ARG A 149 19.65 -13.39 -9.32
C ARG A 149 20.31 -14.76 -9.20
N THR A 150 20.43 -15.31 -7.99
CA THR A 150 21.14 -16.57 -7.74
C THR A 150 20.31 -17.84 -7.94
N GLY A 151 19.05 -17.74 -8.43
CA GLY A 151 18.14 -18.89 -8.56
C GLY A 151 17.55 -19.38 -7.23
N ASP A 152 18.28 -19.25 -6.12
CA ASP A 152 17.87 -19.62 -4.75
C ASP A 152 16.60 -18.90 -4.27
N GLU A 153 16.28 -17.74 -4.84
CA GLU A 153 15.13 -16.94 -4.45
C GLU A 153 13.81 -17.65 -4.75
N LEU A 154 13.70 -18.30 -5.91
CA LEU A 154 12.46 -19.01 -6.28
C LEU A 154 12.20 -20.16 -5.32
N GLU A 155 13.19 -21.03 -5.10
CA GLU A 155 13.07 -22.14 -4.14
C GLU A 155 12.78 -21.66 -2.72
N ARG A 156 13.36 -20.53 -2.30
CA ARG A 156 13.03 -19.91 -1.00
C ARG A 156 11.54 -19.57 -0.89
N TYR A 157 10.97 -18.91 -1.89
CA TYR A 157 9.54 -18.59 -1.89
C TYR A 157 8.68 -19.85 -1.95
N LEU A 158 9.03 -20.84 -2.78
CA LEU A 158 8.33 -22.12 -2.87
C LEU A 158 8.33 -22.87 -1.53
N ALA A 159 9.46 -22.91 -0.83
CA ALA A 159 9.59 -23.56 0.47
C ALA A 159 8.69 -22.88 1.53
N LEU A 160 8.68 -21.55 1.58
CA LEU A 160 7.79 -20.79 2.46
C LEU A 160 6.32 -21.08 2.18
N ILE A 161 5.93 -21.18 0.90
CA ILE A 161 4.56 -21.48 0.50
C ILE A 161 4.18 -22.90 0.88
N ARG A 162 5.03 -23.90 0.61
CA ARG A 162 4.79 -25.28 1.01
C ARG A 162 4.60 -25.39 2.53
N ALA A 163 5.43 -24.71 3.32
CA ALA A 163 5.29 -24.66 4.77
C ALA A 163 3.98 -23.98 5.21
N GLY A 164 3.60 -22.87 4.55
CA GLY A 164 2.33 -22.19 4.82
C GLY A 164 1.10 -23.03 4.48
N LEU A 165 1.10 -23.71 3.33
CA LEU A 165 0.02 -24.59 2.89
C LEU A 165 -0.08 -25.87 3.72
N ALA A 166 1.01 -26.34 4.33
CA ALA A 166 0.99 -27.45 5.27
C ALA A 166 0.14 -27.17 6.53
N THR A 167 -0.05 -25.89 6.88
CA THR A 167 -0.95 -25.48 7.98
C THR A 167 -2.43 -25.35 7.56
N GLY A 168 -2.75 -25.65 6.31
CA GLY A 168 -4.11 -25.68 5.77
C GLY A 168 -4.25 -25.01 4.40
N PRO A 169 -5.33 -25.33 3.66
CA PRO A 169 -5.54 -24.84 2.31
C PRO A 169 -5.73 -23.33 2.28
N ALA A 170 -5.21 -22.68 1.24
CA ALA A 170 -5.42 -21.26 0.98
C ALA A 170 -6.10 -21.11 -0.40
N GLY A 171 -7.14 -20.27 -0.47
CA GLY A 171 -7.81 -19.92 -1.72
C GLY A 171 -6.98 -18.96 -2.59
N LEU A 172 -5.99 -18.29 -2.01
CA LEU A 172 -5.08 -17.39 -2.72
C LEU A 172 -3.73 -17.28 -1.99
N VAL A 173 -2.64 -17.28 -2.75
CA VAL A 173 -1.29 -16.97 -2.26
C VAL A 173 -0.77 -15.69 -2.90
N VAL A 174 -0.36 -14.71 -2.10
CA VAL A 174 0.13 -13.40 -2.59
C VAL A 174 1.63 -13.28 -2.33
N TRP A 175 2.38 -13.02 -3.40
CA TRP A 175 3.82 -12.79 -3.37
C TRP A 175 4.13 -11.29 -3.40
N PRO A 176 5.28 -10.87 -2.84
CA PRO A 176 5.73 -9.48 -2.91
C PRO A 176 6.11 -9.03 -4.32
N GLU A 177 6.32 -7.71 -4.46
CA GLU A 177 6.79 -7.06 -5.67
C GLU A 177 8.14 -7.64 -6.11
N THR A 178 8.26 -8.01 -7.40
CA THR A 178 9.48 -8.59 -7.99
C THR A 178 10.08 -9.75 -7.20
N ALA A 179 9.23 -10.55 -6.54
CA ALA A 179 9.62 -11.71 -5.77
C ALA A 179 10.08 -12.87 -6.66
N ALA A 180 9.40 -13.09 -7.78
CA ALA A 180 9.83 -14.10 -8.74
C ALA A 180 11.00 -13.61 -9.60
N PRO A 181 11.95 -14.50 -9.90
CA PRO A 181 13.13 -14.17 -10.69
C PRO A 181 12.85 -14.00 -12.19
N ALA A 182 11.66 -14.39 -12.67
CA ALA A 182 11.21 -14.17 -14.03
C ALA A 182 9.69 -14.28 -14.09
N ALA A 183 9.10 -13.83 -15.20
CA ALA A 183 7.68 -13.98 -15.46
C ALA A 183 7.26 -15.47 -15.46
N PRO A 184 6.01 -15.79 -15.11
CA PRO A 184 5.49 -17.16 -15.13
C PRO A 184 5.31 -17.72 -16.55
N THR A 185 5.57 -16.92 -17.59
CA THR A 185 5.68 -17.38 -18.98
C THR A 185 6.98 -18.15 -19.24
N PHE A 186 7.98 -18.03 -18.37
CA PHE A 186 9.22 -18.81 -18.46
C PHE A 186 8.96 -20.25 -17.99
N PRO A 187 9.28 -21.28 -18.79
CA PRO A 187 8.90 -22.67 -18.49
C PRO A 187 9.36 -23.20 -17.13
N ALA A 188 10.56 -22.81 -16.67
CA ALA A 188 11.09 -23.24 -15.38
C ALA A 188 10.26 -22.68 -14.21
N VAL A 189 9.88 -21.40 -14.28
CA VAL A 189 9.00 -20.75 -13.29
C VAL A 189 7.61 -21.36 -13.37
N ALA A 190 7.03 -21.47 -14.57
CA ALA A 190 5.71 -22.06 -14.78
C ALA A 190 5.60 -23.46 -14.13
N ARG A 191 6.55 -24.36 -14.42
CA ARG A 191 6.58 -25.72 -13.84
C ARG A 191 6.60 -25.71 -12.31
N ALA A 192 7.44 -24.86 -11.73
CA ALA A 192 7.56 -24.74 -10.28
C ALA A 192 6.27 -24.23 -9.63
N LEU A 193 5.60 -23.26 -10.25
CA LEU A 193 4.33 -22.71 -9.77
C LEU A 193 3.16 -23.69 -9.94
N THR A 194 3.09 -24.40 -11.07
CA THR A 194 2.05 -25.43 -11.32
C THR A 194 2.06 -26.51 -10.25
N ALA A 195 3.24 -26.89 -9.75
CA ALA A 195 3.39 -27.89 -8.69
C ALA A 195 2.74 -27.48 -7.36
N LEU A 196 2.49 -26.19 -7.12
CA LEU A 196 1.84 -25.70 -5.89
C LEU A 196 0.32 -25.97 -5.86
N LYS A 197 -0.32 -26.13 -7.03
CA LYS A 197 -1.77 -26.41 -7.16
C LYS A 197 -2.67 -25.46 -6.36
N VAL A 198 -2.32 -24.17 -6.31
CA VAL A 198 -3.09 -23.12 -5.65
C VAL A 198 -3.11 -21.86 -6.53
N PRO A 199 -4.16 -21.01 -6.44
CA PRO A 199 -4.18 -19.73 -7.13
C PRO A 199 -3.13 -18.76 -6.56
N LEU A 200 -2.40 -18.07 -7.44
CA LEU A 200 -1.27 -17.22 -7.08
C LEU A 200 -1.41 -15.80 -7.65
N LEU A 201 -1.03 -14.81 -6.84
CA LEU A 201 -0.65 -13.47 -7.30
C LEU A 201 0.85 -13.29 -7.15
N LEU A 202 1.54 -13.16 -8.27
CA LEU A 202 3.00 -13.18 -8.36
C LEU A 202 3.55 -11.85 -8.84
N GLY A 203 4.34 -11.15 -8.02
CA GLY A 203 5.15 -10.04 -8.49
C GLY A 203 6.38 -10.52 -9.25
N ALA A 204 6.51 -10.16 -10.53
CA ALA A 204 7.62 -10.55 -11.40
C ALA A 204 7.92 -9.44 -12.42
N PRO A 205 9.18 -9.30 -12.89
CA PRO A 205 9.46 -8.41 -14.00
C PRO A 205 8.97 -8.99 -15.33
N THR A 206 8.66 -8.10 -16.26
CA THR A 206 8.41 -8.44 -17.67
C THR A 206 9.39 -7.69 -18.56
N GLU A 207 9.87 -8.33 -19.61
CA GLU A 207 10.80 -7.71 -20.58
C GLU A 207 10.20 -7.53 -21.98
N ASP A 208 8.96 -7.97 -22.18
CA ASP A 208 8.23 -7.81 -23.44
C ASP A 208 7.90 -6.33 -23.73
N GLY A 209 8.56 -5.79 -24.75
CA GLY A 209 8.47 -4.37 -25.12
C GLY A 209 9.13 -3.42 -24.12
N GLY A 210 10.08 -3.92 -23.31
CA GLY A 210 10.82 -3.16 -22.30
C GLY A 210 10.57 -3.64 -20.87
N TYR A 211 11.43 -3.24 -19.93
CA TYR A 211 11.31 -3.62 -18.53
C TYR A 211 10.03 -3.06 -17.91
N ARG A 212 9.24 -3.93 -17.31
CA ARG A 212 8.00 -3.61 -16.59
C ARG A 212 7.98 -4.31 -15.25
N ASN A 213 7.39 -3.63 -14.27
CA ASN A 213 7.13 -4.18 -12.95
C ASN A 213 5.68 -4.65 -12.93
N SER A 214 5.47 -5.96 -12.80
CA SER A 214 4.17 -6.58 -13.10
C SER A 214 3.74 -7.52 -11.98
N VAL A 215 2.43 -7.69 -11.86
CA VAL A 215 1.82 -8.77 -11.09
C VAL A 215 1.05 -9.67 -12.03
N TYR A 216 1.24 -10.97 -11.87
CA TYR A 216 0.57 -12.01 -12.63
C TYR A 216 -0.41 -12.75 -11.74
N ALA A 217 -1.62 -12.99 -12.24
CA ALA A 217 -2.47 -14.05 -11.72
C ALA A 217 -2.10 -15.35 -12.42
N PHE A 218 -1.86 -16.39 -11.63
CA PHE A 218 -1.45 -17.69 -12.13
C PHE A 218 -2.23 -18.80 -11.44
N GLU A 219 -2.84 -19.66 -12.25
CA GLU A 219 -3.72 -20.73 -11.79
C GLU A 219 -3.68 -21.90 -12.78
N GLN A 220 -3.69 -23.13 -12.26
CA GLN A 220 -3.73 -24.36 -13.08
C GLN A 220 -2.67 -24.42 -14.20
N GLY A 221 -1.50 -23.84 -13.95
CA GLY A 221 -0.39 -23.84 -14.90
C GLY A 221 -0.46 -22.78 -16.00
N GLN A 222 -1.42 -21.85 -15.91
CA GLN A 222 -1.63 -20.78 -16.88
C GLN A 222 -1.60 -19.41 -16.22
N VAL A 223 -1.20 -18.41 -16.99
CA VAL A 223 -1.36 -17.00 -16.61
C VAL A 223 -2.78 -16.58 -16.96
N THR A 224 -3.60 -16.29 -15.96
CA THR A 224 -5.01 -15.88 -16.14
C THR A 224 -5.16 -14.37 -16.27
N GLY A 225 -4.17 -13.60 -15.83
CA GLY A 225 -4.16 -12.15 -15.95
C GLY A 225 -2.81 -11.53 -15.60
N ARG A 226 -2.63 -10.27 -15.99
CA ARG A 226 -1.42 -9.49 -15.71
C ARG A 226 -1.77 -8.02 -15.52
N GLN A 227 -1.20 -7.41 -14.48
CA GLN A 227 -1.30 -5.99 -14.19
C GLN A 227 0.11 -5.39 -14.16
N ASP A 228 0.35 -4.43 -15.04
CA ASP A 228 1.59 -3.65 -15.04
C ASP A 228 1.47 -2.45 -14.10
N LYS A 229 2.57 -2.08 -13.44
CA LYS A 229 2.64 -0.88 -12.61
C LYS A 229 2.42 0.37 -13.48
N VAL A 230 1.37 1.13 -13.17
CA VAL A 230 0.97 2.34 -13.88
C VAL A 230 1.68 3.56 -13.27
N ARG A 231 1.72 3.67 -11.94
CA ARG A 231 2.44 4.76 -11.25
C ARG A 231 3.87 4.35 -10.90
N LEU A 232 4.78 4.78 -11.76
CA LEU A 232 6.22 4.61 -11.53
C LEU A 232 6.73 5.60 -10.47
N VAL A 233 7.71 5.16 -9.69
CA VAL A 233 8.42 6.01 -8.72
C VAL A 233 9.35 6.97 -9.48
N PRO A 234 9.20 8.30 -9.34
CA PRO A 234 10.11 9.26 -9.95
C PRO A 234 11.54 9.05 -9.45
N PHE A 235 12.52 9.12 -10.36
CA PHE A 235 13.95 8.92 -10.11
C PHE A 235 14.35 7.52 -9.63
N GLY A 236 13.40 6.59 -9.46
CA GLY A 236 13.66 5.19 -9.14
C GLY A 236 13.33 4.24 -10.28
N GLU A 237 12.17 4.43 -10.91
CA GLU A 237 11.67 3.59 -12.02
C GLU A 237 11.53 4.38 -13.32
N PHE A 238 11.33 5.69 -13.24
CA PHE A 238 11.30 6.60 -14.39
C PHE A 238 12.24 7.80 -14.14
N PHE A 239 12.93 8.24 -15.19
CA PHE A 239 13.97 9.27 -15.14
C PHE A 239 13.57 10.49 -15.99
N PRO A 240 12.95 11.51 -15.39
CA PRO A 240 12.52 12.69 -16.11
C PRO A 240 13.69 13.45 -16.74
N GLY A 241 13.51 13.92 -17.98
CA GLY A 241 14.56 14.63 -18.71
C GLY A 241 15.83 13.80 -18.92
N ARG A 242 15.74 12.46 -18.93
CA ARG A 242 16.90 11.54 -19.05
C ARG A 242 17.87 11.95 -20.17
N VAL A 243 17.36 12.33 -21.34
CA VAL A 243 18.19 12.75 -22.48
C VAL A 243 18.99 14.01 -22.17
N MET A 244 18.38 14.98 -21.46
CA MET A 244 19.02 16.25 -21.09
C MET A 244 20.01 16.10 -19.92
N PHE A 245 19.75 15.18 -18.99
CA PHE A 245 20.51 15.03 -17.75
C PHE A 245 21.29 13.71 -17.64
N ASP A 246 21.56 13.03 -18.76
CA ASP A 246 22.18 11.68 -18.77
C ASP A 246 23.50 11.64 -17.98
N GLY A 247 24.36 12.64 -18.17
CA GLY A 247 25.64 12.76 -17.46
C GLY A 247 25.48 12.86 -15.94
N ALA A 248 24.49 13.65 -15.47
CA ALA A 248 24.18 13.81 -14.06
C ALA A 248 23.63 12.51 -13.47
N TYR A 249 22.68 11.85 -14.15
CA TYR A 249 22.15 10.56 -13.70
C TYR A 249 23.24 9.49 -13.62
N ARG A 250 24.14 9.39 -14.62
CA ARG A 250 25.27 8.45 -14.59
C ARG A 250 26.25 8.75 -13.45
N ALA A 251 26.53 10.03 -13.17
CA ALA A 251 27.38 10.41 -12.05
C ALA A 251 26.76 9.97 -10.71
N VAL A 252 25.47 10.24 -10.51
CA VAL A 252 24.74 9.83 -9.30
C VAL A 252 24.72 8.31 -9.17
N PHE A 253 24.32 7.57 -10.22
CA PHE A 253 24.22 6.11 -10.15
C PHE A 253 25.56 5.43 -9.88
N ARG A 254 26.65 5.94 -10.46
CA ARG A 254 28.02 5.49 -10.14
C ARG A 254 28.37 5.78 -8.68
N ALA A 255 28.09 6.99 -8.19
CA ALA A 255 28.34 7.34 -6.79
C ALA A 255 27.52 6.48 -5.80
N LEU A 256 26.36 5.98 -6.23
CA LEU A 256 25.48 5.11 -5.44
C LEU A 256 25.78 3.61 -5.60
N GLY A 257 26.74 3.22 -6.46
CA GLY A 257 27.04 1.82 -6.77
C GLY A 257 25.88 1.07 -7.41
N LEU A 258 25.00 1.78 -8.15
CA LEU A 258 23.85 1.20 -8.83
C LEU A 258 24.18 0.91 -10.30
N PRO A 259 23.62 -0.16 -10.90
CA PRO A 259 23.83 -0.45 -12.32
C PRO A 259 23.23 0.64 -13.23
N PRO A 260 23.56 0.65 -14.53
CA PRO A 260 23.05 1.64 -15.47
C PRO A 260 21.53 1.75 -15.47
N LEU A 261 21.04 2.98 -15.70
CA LEU A 261 19.62 3.34 -15.72
C LEU A 261 18.83 2.47 -16.71
N THR A 262 18.02 1.56 -16.18
CA THR A 262 16.96 0.89 -16.92
C THR A 262 15.65 1.51 -16.47
N GLY A 263 15.10 2.39 -17.31
CA GLY A 263 13.77 2.95 -17.06
C GLY A 263 12.71 1.86 -17.25
N ALA A 264 11.72 1.82 -16.35
CA ALA A 264 10.55 0.98 -16.50
C ALA A 264 9.54 1.64 -17.44
N VAL A 265 8.77 0.81 -18.15
CA VAL A 265 7.66 1.26 -18.97
C VAL A 265 6.37 1.20 -18.14
N PRO A 266 5.58 2.29 -18.04
CA PRO A 266 4.35 2.27 -17.27
C PRO A 266 3.29 1.38 -17.91
N GLY A 267 2.45 0.79 -17.08
CA GLY A 267 1.18 0.17 -17.46
C GLY A 267 0.18 1.20 -18.00
N ARG A 268 -0.79 0.73 -18.78
CA ARG A 268 -1.78 1.60 -19.45
C ARG A 268 -3.14 1.68 -18.76
N ALA A 269 -3.49 0.65 -17.98
CA ALA A 269 -4.79 0.52 -17.36
C ALA A 269 -4.66 -0.18 -16.00
N LEU A 270 -5.65 0.05 -15.12
CA LEU A 270 -5.84 -0.69 -13.89
C LEU A 270 -6.99 -1.67 -14.10
N THR A 271 -6.67 -2.96 -14.13
CA THR A 271 -7.63 -4.04 -14.33
C THR A 271 -7.51 -5.03 -13.17
N PRO A 272 -8.60 -5.37 -12.48
CA PRO A 272 -8.57 -6.42 -11.47
C PRO A 272 -8.17 -7.76 -12.08
N LEU A 273 -7.40 -8.54 -11.34
CA LEU A 273 -6.90 -9.84 -11.80
C LEU A 273 -7.82 -10.97 -11.34
N PRO A 274 -8.19 -11.92 -12.23
CA PRO A 274 -8.99 -13.07 -11.84
C PRO A 274 -8.11 -14.11 -11.13
N VAL A 275 -8.49 -14.48 -9.91
CA VAL A 275 -7.84 -15.51 -9.10
C VAL A 275 -8.93 -16.40 -8.50
N GLY A 276 -9.04 -17.64 -8.98
CA GLY A 276 -10.23 -18.47 -8.73
C GLY A 276 -11.48 -17.69 -9.13
N ASP A 277 -12.47 -17.63 -8.24
CA ASP A 277 -13.72 -16.89 -8.46
C ASP A 277 -13.67 -15.42 -7.97
N THR A 278 -12.49 -14.93 -7.57
CA THR A 278 -12.33 -13.59 -7.00
C THR A 278 -11.57 -12.64 -7.92
N TRP A 279 -12.11 -11.43 -8.09
CA TRP A 279 -11.44 -10.33 -8.77
C TRP A 279 -10.59 -9.52 -7.80
N VAL A 280 -9.27 -9.55 -7.98
CA VAL A 280 -8.31 -8.91 -7.07
C VAL A 280 -7.75 -7.62 -7.67
N GLY A 281 -8.09 -6.49 -7.07
CA GLY A 281 -7.57 -5.18 -7.42
C GLY A 281 -6.13 -5.02 -6.92
N THR A 282 -5.17 -5.05 -7.83
CA THR A 282 -3.76 -5.07 -7.47
C THR A 282 -3.14 -3.67 -7.53
N LEU A 283 -2.36 -3.32 -6.50
CA LEU A 283 -1.59 -2.09 -6.38
C LEU A 283 -0.12 -2.45 -6.11
N ILE A 284 0.78 -1.93 -6.93
CA ILE A 284 2.20 -2.25 -6.84
C ILE A 284 2.90 -1.12 -6.07
N CYS A 285 3.30 -1.44 -4.84
CA CYS A 285 4.14 -0.60 -4.00
C CYS A 285 3.58 0.82 -3.84
N TYR A 286 4.29 1.81 -4.38
CA TYR A 286 3.98 3.24 -4.34
C TYR A 286 2.54 3.58 -4.76
N GLU A 287 1.92 2.80 -5.65
CA GLU A 287 0.51 2.96 -6.07
C GLU A 287 -0.48 2.92 -4.91
N SER A 288 -0.17 2.18 -3.85
CA SER A 288 -1.03 2.07 -2.66
C SER A 288 -1.19 3.39 -1.90
N THR A 289 -0.35 4.39 -2.20
CA THR A 289 -0.42 5.71 -1.59
C THR A 289 -1.33 6.67 -2.35
N PHE A 290 -1.83 6.27 -3.53
CA PHE A 290 -2.72 7.06 -4.38
C PHE A 290 -4.16 6.58 -4.22
N PRO A 291 -5.02 7.37 -3.54
CA PRO A 291 -6.38 6.93 -3.26
C PRO A 291 -7.19 6.58 -4.52
N ALA A 292 -6.94 7.30 -5.62
CA ALA A 292 -7.61 7.09 -6.90
C ALA A 292 -7.39 5.68 -7.50
N PHE A 293 -6.26 5.04 -7.23
CA PHE A 293 -5.89 3.76 -7.83
C PHE A 293 -6.69 2.61 -7.22
N ALA A 294 -6.77 2.58 -5.88
CA ALA A 294 -7.62 1.64 -5.17
C ALA A 294 -9.10 1.80 -5.59
N ARG A 295 -9.59 3.04 -5.65
CA ARG A 295 -10.95 3.32 -6.11
C ARG A 295 -11.19 2.88 -7.57
N ALA A 296 -10.21 3.08 -8.45
CA ALA A 296 -10.32 2.65 -9.84
C ALA A 296 -10.42 1.12 -9.95
N GLN A 297 -9.60 0.36 -9.23
CA GLN A 297 -9.67 -1.09 -9.20
C GLN A 297 -11.04 -1.60 -8.72
N VAL A 298 -11.58 -1.01 -7.63
CA VAL A 298 -12.89 -1.41 -7.08
C VAL A 298 -14.03 -1.05 -8.04
N ARG A 299 -13.97 0.11 -8.71
CA ARG A 299 -14.95 0.46 -9.76
C ARG A 299 -14.92 -0.49 -10.96
N GLN A 300 -13.77 -1.10 -11.24
CA GLN A 300 -13.62 -2.13 -12.27
C GLN A 300 -14.03 -3.53 -11.79
N GLY A 301 -14.60 -3.66 -10.59
CA GLY A 301 -15.15 -4.92 -10.08
C GLY A 301 -14.28 -5.65 -9.05
N ALA A 302 -13.17 -5.05 -8.58
CA ALA A 302 -12.36 -5.69 -7.54
C ALA A 302 -13.16 -5.94 -6.24
N GLN A 303 -13.16 -7.20 -5.80
CA GLN A 303 -13.80 -7.67 -4.57
C GLN A 303 -12.82 -7.67 -3.38
N VAL A 304 -11.52 -7.79 -3.65
CA VAL A 304 -10.44 -7.70 -2.66
C VAL A 304 -9.32 -6.85 -3.26
N LEU A 305 -8.59 -6.12 -2.42
CA LEU A 305 -7.39 -5.39 -2.83
C LEU A 305 -6.13 -6.17 -2.45
N ALA A 306 -5.13 -6.17 -3.31
CA ALA A 306 -3.79 -6.69 -3.02
C ALA A 306 -2.75 -5.59 -3.19
N VAL A 307 -1.89 -5.41 -2.19
CA VAL A 307 -0.73 -4.52 -2.26
C VAL A 307 0.52 -5.37 -2.21
N VAL A 308 1.25 -5.45 -3.32
CA VAL A 308 2.55 -6.13 -3.36
C VAL A 308 3.65 -5.08 -3.30
N SER A 309 4.65 -5.24 -2.44
CA SER A 309 5.64 -4.18 -2.22
C SER A 309 7.01 -4.71 -1.84
N ASN A 310 8.04 -3.99 -2.26
CA ASN A 310 9.41 -4.16 -1.80
C ASN A 310 9.86 -2.91 -1.02
N ASP A 311 9.56 -2.86 0.27
CA ASP A 311 9.88 -1.74 1.16
C ASP A 311 11.37 -1.67 1.56
N ALA A 312 12.20 -2.59 1.07
CA ALA A 312 13.60 -2.69 1.46
C ALA A 312 14.39 -1.44 1.07
N TRP A 313 13.90 -0.72 0.06
CA TRP A 313 14.41 0.59 -0.36
C TRP A 313 14.33 1.67 0.74
N PHE A 314 13.44 1.54 1.72
CA PHE A 314 13.36 2.45 2.88
C PHE A 314 14.42 2.14 3.94
N GLY A 315 15.08 0.98 3.89
CA GLY A 315 16.01 0.51 4.91
C GLY A 315 15.38 0.46 6.31
N PRO A 316 16.16 0.61 7.39
CA PRO A 316 15.64 0.53 8.76
C PRO A 316 14.84 1.77 9.21
N SER A 317 14.36 2.61 8.28
CA SER A 317 13.60 3.82 8.61
C SER A 317 12.11 3.56 8.82
N VAL A 318 11.41 4.59 9.30
CA VAL A 318 9.95 4.60 9.47
C VAL A 318 9.16 4.65 8.14
N GLY A 319 9.84 4.85 7.00
CA GLY A 319 9.20 5.00 5.69
C GLY A 319 8.31 3.81 5.30
N ALA A 320 8.74 2.58 5.61
CA ALA A 320 7.95 1.38 5.35
C ALA A 320 6.65 1.33 6.18
N GLU A 321 6.69 1.82 7.43
CA GLU A 321 5.50 1.89 8.28
C GLU A 321 4.57 3.01 7.80
N GLN A 322 5.10 4.18 7.42
CA GLN A 322 4.30 5.25 6.80
C GLN A 322 3.61 4.75 5.52
N HIS A 323 4.34 4.06 4.65
CA HIS A 323 3.80 3.44 3.44
C HIS A 323 2.66 2.45 3.77
N PHE A 324 2.86 1.60 4.78
CA PHE A 324 1.81 0.69 5.25
C PHE A 324 0.58 1.44 5.77
N GLN A 325 0.75 2.47 6.62
CA GLN A 325 -0.37 3.25 7.16
C GLN A 325 -1.19 3.92 6.04
N MET A 326 -0.52 4.46 5.02
CA MET A 326 -1.20 5.05 3.86
C MET A 326 -1.96 4.00 3.05
N GLY A 327 -1.32 2.85 2.80
CA GLY A 327 -1.92 1.71 2.12
C GLY A 327 -3.12 1.13 2.89
N ARG A 328 -3.08 1.12 4.23
CA ARG A 328 -4.16 0.62 5.10
C ARG A 328 -5.46 1.39 4.89
N VAL A 329 -5.40 2.71 4.69
CA VAL A 329 -6.58 3.53 4.43
C VAL A 329 -7.28 3.14 3.12
N ARG A 330 -6.57 2.50 2.17
CA ARG A 330 -7.17 1.97 0.94
C ARG A 330 -8.19 0.85 1.19
N ALA A 331 -8.14 0.19 2.35
CA ALA A 331 -9.16 -0.79 2.74
C ALA A 331 -10.47 -0.10 3.18
N ILE A 332 -10.33 1.07 3.83
CA ILE A 332 -11.45 1.86 4.39
C ILE A 332 -12.23 2.53 3.28
N GLU A 333 -11.56 3.27 2.39
CA GLU A 333 -12.25 4.11 1.42
C GLU A 333 -13.28 3.38 0.54
N PRO A 334 -12.98 2.19 -0.02
CA PRO A 334 -13.95 1.42 -0.78
C PRO A 334 -14.61 0.30 0.03
N ARG A 335 -14.35 0.19 1.34
CA ARG A 335 -14.78 -0.94 2.19
C ARG A 335 -14.43 -2.29 1.58
N ARG A 336 -13.13 -2.55 1.42
CA ARG A 336 -12.61 -3.81 0.88
C ARG A 336 -11.51 -4.37 1.76
N TRP A 337 -11.47 -5.68 1.88
CA TRP A 337 -10.31 -6.37 2.45
C TRP A 337 -9.06 -6.04 1.63
N LEU A 338 -7.94 -5.87 2.32
CA LEU A 338 -6.66 -5.56 1.71
C LEU A 338 -5.59 -6.54 2.19
N LEU A 339 -4.98 -7.23 1.23
CA LEU A 339 -3.90 -8.19 1.41
C LEU A 339 -2.57 -7.51 1.05
N ARG A 340 -1.72 -7.22 2.03
CA ARG A 340 -0.40 -6.62 1.77
C ARG A 340 0.71 -7.65 1.91
N ALA A 341 1.43 -7.93 0.83
CA ALA A 341 2.63 -8.75 0.82
C ALA A 341 3.89 -7.88 0.63
N GLY A 342 4.67 -7.72 1.70
CA GLY A 342 5.95 -7.02 1.67
C GLY A 342 7.10 -8.02 1.48
N ASN A 343 8.19 -7.62 0.80
CA ASN A 343 9.39 -8.45 0.70
C ASN A 343 10.14 -8.51 2.05
N ASP A 344 10.60 -7.37 2.57
CA ASP A 344 11.11 -7.17 3.94
C ASP A 344 10.17 -6.27 4.79
N GLY A 345 9.19 -5.64 4.12
CA GLY A 345 8.27 -4.67 4.65
C GLY A 345 7.17 -5.27 5.52
N VAL A 346 6.19 -4.45 5.88
CA VAL A 346 5.02 -4.95 6.62
C VAL A 346 4.19 -5.84 5.71
N THR A 347 4.05 -7.11 6.09
CA THR A 347 3.07 -8.04 5.52
C THR A 347 1.88 -8.13 6.45
N ALA A 348 0.68 -7.86 5.95
CA ALA A 348 -0.50 -7.76 6.79
C ALA A 348 -1.80 -8.01 6.03
N VAL A 349 -2.83 -8.46 6.78
CA VAL A 349 -4.21 -8.46 6.32
C VAL A 349 -4.96 -7.33 7.02
N VAL A 350 -5.66 -6.53 6.23
CA VAL A 350 -6.39 -5.35 6.68
C VAL A 350 -7.87 -5.52 6.32
N ALA A 351 -8.73 -5.39 7.31
CA ALA A 351 -10.18 -5.49 7.14
C ALA A 351 -10.77 -4.21 6.52
N PRO A 352 -12.02 -4.23 6.01
CA PRO A 352 -12.70 -3.04 5.46
C PRO A 352 -12.82 -1.86 6.44
N SER A 353 -12.71 -2.08 7.75
CA SER A 353 -12.59 -1.02 8.77
C SER A 353 -11.20 -0.41 8.85
N GLY A 354 -10.20 -0.97 8.18
CA GLY A 354 -8.79 -0.63 8.34
C GLY A 354 -8.12 -1.32 9.54
N GLN A 355 -8.84 -2.17 10.29
CA GLN A 355 -8.25 -2.98 11.34
C GLN A 355 -7.25 -3.99 10.76
N VAL A 356 -6.09 -4.13 11.41
CA VAL A 356 -5.09 -5.13 11.04
C VAL A 356 -5.42 -6.44 11.75
N THR A 357 -5.84 -7.45 10.99
CA THR A 357 -6.30 -8.76 11.54
C THR A 357 -5.18 -9.79 11.61
N ALA A 358 -4.14 -9.63 10.80
CA ALA A 358 -2.92 -10.42 10.86
C ALA A 358 -1.73 -9.58 10.38
N ARG A 359 -0.55 -9.75 10.99
CA ARG A 359 0.66 -8.97 10.65
C ARG A 359 1.93 -9.77 10.92
N LEU A 360 2.88 -9.71 9.99
CA LEU A 360 4.27 -10.07 10.23
C LEU A 360 5.12 -8.81 10.43
N PRO A 361 6.07 -8.83 11.39
CA PRO A 361 7.02 -7.76 11.53
C PRO A 361 8.01 -7.74 10.36
N ARG A 362 8.59 -6.56 10.11
CA ARG A 362 9.64 -6.36 9.10
C ARG A 362 10.82 -7.29 9.30
N GLY A 363 11.51 -7.62 8.22
CA GLY A 363 12.70 -8.50 8.26
C GLY A 363 12.41 -9.96 8.63
N SER A 364 11.15 -10.34 8.86
CA SER A 364 10.77 -11.74 9.08
C SER A 364 10.88 -12.55 7.79
N ARG A 365 11.26 -13.82 7.91
CA ARG A 365 11.19 -14.83 6.83
C ARG A 365 10.09 -15.83 7.15
N ARG A 366 8.84 -15.44 6.91
CA ARG A 366 7.64 -16.19 7.34
C ARG A 366 6.48 -15.97 6.37
N CYS A 367 5.47 -16.80 6.48
CA CYS A 367 4.16 -16.56 5.87
C CYS A 367 3.16 -16.07 6.91
N CYS A 368 2.25 -15.20 6.48
CA CYS A 368 1.14 -14.71 7.29
C CYS A 368 -0.15 -15.38 6.78
N PRO A 369 -0.72 -16.36 7.50
CA PRO A 369 -2.06 -16.84 7.18
C PRO A 369 -3.08 -15.79 7.59
N HIS A 370 -4.11 -15.58 6.76
CA HIS A 370 -5.31 -14.89 7.22
C HIS A 370 -6.10 -15.82 8.17
N PRO A 371 -6.51 -15.38 9.38
CA PRO A 371 -7.38 -16.20 10.23
C PRO A 371 -8.72 -16.49 9.54
N SER A 372 -8.93 -17.74 9.12
CA SER A 372 -10.26 -18.26 8.82
C SER A 372 -10.97 -18.54 10.15
N GLN A 373 -11.97 -17.74 10.51
CA GLN A 373 -12.86 -18.12 11.61
C GLN A 373 -13.88 -19.13 11.08
N ARG A 374 -13.47 -20.41 10.99
CA ARG A 374 -14.46 -21.48 11.05
C ARG A 374 -14.88 -21.61 12.52
N PRO A 375 -16.17 -21.57 12.86
CA PRO A 375 -16.58 -21.89 14.22
C PRO A 375 -16.09 -23.30 14.55
N GLU A 376 -15.35 -23.46 15.64
CA GLU A 376 -15.06 -24.78 16.19
C GLU A 376 -16.40 -25.51 16.41
N PRO A 377 -16.50 -26.82 16.10
CA PRO A 377 -17.66 -27.60 16.48
C PRO A 377 -17.76 -27.55 18.00
N GLY A 378 -18.81 -26.90 18.49
CA GLY A 378 -18.97 -26.59 19.91
C GLY A 378 -18.70 -27.78 20.81
N HIS A 379 -17.83 -27.57 21.79
CA HIS A 379 -17.82 -28.38 23.00
C HIS A 379 -19.23 -28.36 23.59
N ARG A 380 -19.96 -29.46 23.43
CA ARG A 380 -21.15 -29.75 24.22
C ARG A 380 -20.70 -29.83 25.68
N THR A 381 -20.92 -28.75 26.42
CA THR A 381 -20.91 -28.81 27.88
C THR A 381 -22.16 -29.58 28.30
N SER A 382 -21.96 -30.82 28.75
CA SER A 382 -22.96 -31.60 29.44
C SER A 382 -23.26 -30.94 30.79
N SER A 383 -24.28 -30.08 30.86
CA SER A 383 -24.88 -29.71 32.14
C SER A 383 -25.80 -30.85 32.58
N GLY A 384 -25.30 -31.69 33.49
CA GLY A 384 -26.10 -32.67 34.20
C GLY A 384 -27.11 -31.94 35.09
N ALA A 385 -28.38 -31.96 34.69
CA ALA A 385 -29.49 -31.61 35.56
C ALA A 385 -29.73 -32.76 36.53
N SER A 386 -29.37 -32.57 37.80
CA SER A 386 -29.89 -33.38 38.90
C SER A 386 -31.03 -32.61 39.57
N GLY A 387 -32.26 -33.06 39.33
CA GLY A 387 -33.43 -32.64 40.11
C GLY A 387 -33.60 -33.56 41.31
N PRO A 388 -34.06 -33.07 42.47
CA PRO A 388 -34.27 -33.92 43.64
C PRO A 388 -35.60 -34.68 43.51
N ARG A 389 -35.58 -35.97 43.86
CA ARG A 389 -36.78 -36.74 44.18
C ARG A 389 -36.75 -37.09 45.68
N ARG A 390 -37.85 -36.69 46.33
CA ARG A 390 -38.35 -37.04 47.67
C ARG A 390 -37.74 -36.28 48.84
#